data_AF-A0A961GUZ6-F1
#
_entry.id   AF-A0A961GUZ6-F1
#
_cell.length_a   1.000
_cell.length_b   1.000
_cell.length_c   1.000
_cell.angle_alpha   90.00
_cell.angle_beta   90.00
_cell.angle_gamma   90.00
#
_symmetry.space_group_name_H-M   'P 1'
#
loop_
_entity.id
_entity.type
_entity.pdbx_description
1 polymer ?
#
loop_
_entity_poly.entity_id
_entity_poly.type
_entity_poly.pdbx_seq_one_letter_code
_entity_poly.pdbx_strand_id
1 'polypeptide(L)'
;MRTHDPEDVGTEECAASSGDHPVPAPGGPGAPGGDTDGAHPVGALLRTRPGRIATATVAALSAWVLGAALLPKGMPPGVVLLGLVFGATTGLTSVGLILIWRANRVINFANLAIAGLAGALAVRSFLQWDVPYWLTLLCAPVVGLAVGALVELAVIRRFAKAPRLVLTVATIGLAQLLGGIELLLAERAFGDVPLIVAPFETPLSALTVQLGPVILDGNDLL
;
A
#
# COMPACT_ATOMS: atom_id res chain seq x y z
N MET A 1 -58.82 0.26 -42.22
CA MET A 1 -57.39 -0.01 -42.33
C MET A 1 -56.86 0.78 -43.52
N ARG A 2 -56.33 1.99 -43.27
CA ARG A 2 -55.68 2.87 -44.25
C ARG A 2 -54.41 3.42 -43.59
N THR A 3 -53.36 3.39 -44.37
CA THR A 3 -51.95 3.64 -44.06
C THR A 3 -51.67 5.11 -43.80
N HIS A 4 -50.83 5.42 -42.81
CA HIS A 4 -50.22 6.73 -42.62
C HIS A 4 -48.78 6.67 -43.14
N ASP A 5 -48.48 7.51 -44.13
CA ASP A 5 -47.15 7.84 -44.62
C ASP A 5 -46.54 8.96 -43.74
N PRO A 6 -45.20 9.07 -43.59
CA PRO A 6 -44.54 10.05 -42.73
C PRO A 6 -43.76 11.10 -43.54
N GLU A 7 -44.24 12.35 -43.63
CA GLU A 7 -43.41 13.51 -43.99
C GLU A 7 -43.92 14.78 -43.28
N ASP A 8 -43.02 15.75 -43.11
CA ASP A 8 -43.18 17.11 -42.56
C ASP A 8 -43.12 17.34 -41.04
N VAL A 9 -41.90 17.50 -40.52
CA VAL A 9 -41.61 18.56 -39.52
C VAL A 9 -40.26 19.21 -39.84
N GLY A 10 -40.33 20.39 -40.47
CA GLY A 10 -39.68 21.59 -39.94
C GLY A 10 -38.18 21.76 -40.19
N THR A 11 -37.83 22.07 -41.42
CA THR A 11 -36.62 22.81 -41.78
C THR A 11 -36.78 24.26 -41.32
N GLU A 12 -36.33 24.60 -40.10
CA GLU A 12 -36.19 25.98 -39.65
C GLU A 12 -34.73 26.43 -39.77
N GLU A 13 -34.52 27.28 -40.76
CA GLU A 13 -33.33 28.05 -41.04
C GLU A 13 -33.45 29.38 -40.27
N CYS A 14 -32.59 29.65 -39.30
CA CYS A 14 -32.36 31.01 -38.76
C CYS A 14 -31.05 31.01 -37.94
N ALA A 15 -29.92 31.27 -38.58
CA ALA A 15 -29.35 32.61 -38.73
C ALA A 15 -28.63 33.12 -37.47
N ALA A 16 -27.34 33.40 -37.67
CA ALA A 16 -26.62 34.52 -37.09
C ALA A 16 -26.58 34.64 -35.56
N SER A 17 -25.58 34.01 -34.96
CA SER A 17 -24.84 34.65 -33.87
C SER A 17 -23.34 34.39 -34.08
N SER A 18 -22.81 35.10 -35.09
CA SER A 18 -21.37 35.28 -35.26
C SER A 18 -20.92 36.19 -34.13
N GLY A 19 -20.59 35.59 -32.99
CA GLY A 19 -19.93 36.27 -31.88
C GLY A 19 -18.55 36.69 -32.33
N ASP A 20 -18.46 37.93 -32.78
CA ASP A 20 -17.23 38.67 -33.04
C ASP A 20 -16.50 38.86 -31.70
N HIS A 21 -15.68 37.88 -31.33
CA HIS A 21 -14.76 38.04 -30.21
C HIS A 21 -13.58 38.89 -30.71
N PRO A 22 -13.33 40.09 -30.15
CA PRO A 22 -12.19 40.88 -30.57
C PRO A 22 -10.91 40.11 -30.26
N VAL A 23 -10.18 39.75 -31.32
CA VAL A 23 -8.83 39.21 -31.22
C VAL A 23 -7.95 40.30 -30.58
N PRO A 24 -7.33 40.06 -29.41
CA PRO A 24 -6.47 41.07 -28.81
C PRO A 24 -5.26 41.31 -29.73
N ALA A 25 -5.05 42.57 -30.10
CA ALA A 25 -3.91 42.99 -30.89
C ALA A 25 -2.60 42.58 -30.20
N PRO A 26 -1.56 42.18 -30.94
CA PRO A 26 -0.25 41.89 -30.34
C PRO A 26 0.30 43.18 -29.72
N GLY A 27 0.37 43.19 -28.39
CA GLY A 27 0.97 44.28 -27.62
C GLY A 27 2.43 44.49 -28.05
N GLY A 28 2.75 45.75 -28.37
CA GLY A 28 4.10 46.18 -28.70
C GLY A 28 5.10 45.99 -27.55
N PRO A 29 6.40 46.16 -27.83
CA PRO A 29 7.44 45.90 -26.85
C PRO A 29 7.54 47.05 -25.85
N GLY A 30 7.25 46.77 -24.57
CA GLY A 30 7.69 47.61 -23.46
C GLY A 30 6.66 47.88 -22.37
N ALA A 31 6.66 47.06 -21.33
CA ALA A 31 6.51 47.51 -19.94
C ALA A 31 6.96 46.38 -18.99
N PRO A 32 7.81 46.64 -17.99
CA PRO A 32 8.24 45.65 -17.02
C PRO A 32 7.07 45.35 -16.09
N GLY A 33 6.38 44.24 -16.35
CA GLY A 33 5.40 43.68 -15.43
C GLY A 33 6.12 43.35 -14.12
N GLY A 34 5.67 43.97 -13.03
CA GLY A 34 6.18 43.70 -11.70
C GLY A 34 6.04 42.22 -11.38
N ASP A 35 7.17 41.63 -11.01
CA ASP A 35 7.24 40.32 -10.37
C ASP A 35 6.48 40.39 -9.05
N THR A 36 5.15 40.20 -9.10
CA THR A 36 4.41 39.75 -7.92
C THR A 36 4.80 38.29 -7.72
N ASP A 37 5.91 38.15 -7.00
CA ASP A 37 6.34 37.02 -6.17
C ASP A 37 5.30 35.88 -6.09
N GLY A 38 5.27 35.08 -7.15
CA GLY A 38 4.51 33.83 -7.25
C GLY A 38 5.30 32.68 -6.63
N ALA A 39 6.08 32.94 -5.57
CA ALA A 39 6.75 31.91 -4.80
C ALA A 39 5.70 31.06 -4.07
N HIS A 40 5.14 30.08 -4.78
CA HIS A 40 4.41 28.99 -4.19
C HIS A 40 5.23 28.44 -3.02
N PRO A 41 4.67 28.33 -1.79
CA PRO A 41 5.39 27.88 -0.60
C PRO A 41 5.61 26.36 -0.64
N VAL A 42 6.30 25.86 -1.66
CA VAL A 42 6.65 24.44 -1.81
C VAL A 42 7.67 24.03 -0.72
N GLY A 43 8.44 24.98 -0.19
CA GLY A 43 9.38 24.78 0.91
C GLY A 43 8.77 24.66 2.31
N ALA A 44 7.52 25.10 2.51
CA ALA A 44 6.86 25.04 3.82
C ALA A 44 6.35 23.62 4.17
N LEU A 45 6.16 22.77 3.15
CA LEU A 45 5.58 21.44 3.31
C LEU A 45 6.58 20.39 3.83
N LEU A 46 7.89 20.63 3.66
CA LEU A 46 8.98 19.74 4.09
C LEU A 46 9.52 20.06 5.50
N ARG A 47 9.01 21.11 6.16
CA ARG A 47 9.37 21.43 7.53
C ARG A 47 8.59 20.51 8.47
N THR A 48 9.09 19.29 8.69
CA THR A 48 8.70 18.51 9.87
C THR A 48 8.94 19.42 11.07
N ARG A 49 7.86 19.84 11.75
CA ARG A 49 8.01 20.61 12.98
C ARG A 49 8.53 19.61 14.01
N PRO A 50 9.80 19.66 14.47
CA PRO A 50 10.31 18.71 15.46
C PRO A 50 9.44 18.71 16.73
N GLY A 51 8.77 19.84 17.01
CA GLY A 51 7.75 19.96 18.04
C GLY A 51 6.58 18.98 17.94
N ARG A 52 6.12 18.59 16.74
CA ARG A 52 5.00 17.62 16.59
C ARG A 52 5.41 16.20 16.96
N ILE A 53 6.65 15.82 16.65
CA ILE A 53 7.21 14.50 17.00
C ILE A 53 7.47 14.44 18.50
N ALA A 54 8.01 15.53 19.07
CA ALA A 54 8.20 15.68 20.52
C ALA A 54 6.87 15.63 21.27
N THR A 55 5.82 16.31 20.81
CA THR A 55 4.50 16.24 21.45
C THR A 55 3.87 14.86 21.36
N ALA A 56 4.05 14.15 20.24
CA ALA A 56 3.50 12.82 20.06
C ALA A 56 4.19 11.77 20.95
N THR A 57 5.51 11.85 21.08
CA THR A 57 6.29 10.98 21.96
C THR A 57 5.96 11.23 23.43
N VAL A 58 5.87 12.50 23.85
CA VAL A 58 5.45 12.86 25.22
C VAL A 58 4.03 12.39 25.50
N ALA A 59 3.09 12.55 24.55
CA ALA A 59 1.71 12.07 24.69
C ALA A 59 1.61 10.54 24.81
N ALA A 60 2.43 9.81 24.05
CA ALA A 60 2.47 8.34 24.14
C ALA A 60 3.03 7.87 25.48
N LEU A 61 4.10 8.50 25.98
CA LEU A 61 4.68 8.20 27.28
C LEU A 61 3.74 8.56 28.44
N SER A 62 3.03 9.69 28.35
CA SER A 62 2.06 10.07 29.37
C SER A 62 0.82 9.17 29.34
N ALA A 63 0.36 8.74 28.16
CA ALA A 63 -0.70 7.73 28.04
C ALA A 63 -0.30 6.38 28.64
N TRP A 64 0.97 5.95 28.43
CA TRP A 64 1.54 4.76 29.06
C TRP A 64 1.53 4.86 30.59
N VAL A 65 2.10 5.94 31.14
CA VAL A 65 2.19 6.18 32.58
C VAL A 65 0.80 6.30 33.21
N LEU A 66 -0.13 7.01 32.56
CA LEU A 66 -1.50 7.15 33.01
C LEU A 66 -2.23 5.81 32.98
N GLY A 67 -2.06 5.01 31.92
CA GLY A 67 -2.62 3.67 31.82
C GLY A 67 -2.05 2.72 32.88
N ALA A 68 -0.76 2.79 33.17
CA ALA A 68 -0.13 2.02 34.24
C ALA A 68 -0.63 2.43 35.63
N ALA A 69 -0.98 3.70 35.84
CA ALA A 69 -1.49 4.22 37.11
C ALA A 69 -3.00 3.99 37.31
N LEU A 70 -3.81 3.99 36.23
CA LEU A 70 -5.27 3.80 36.31
C LEU A 70 -5.68 2.32 36.39
N LEU A 71 -4.86 1.39 35.88
CA LEU A 71 -5.23 -0.04 35.89
C LEU A 71 -4.86 -0.70 37.24
N PRO A 72 -5.81 -1.40 37.91
CA PRO A 72 -5.58 -2.06 39.19
C PRO A 72 -4.46 -3.11 39.22
N LYS A 73 -4.02 -3.59 38.05
CA LYS A 73 -2.96 -4.59 37.86
C LYS A 73 -1.72 -4.05 37.13
N GLY A 74 -1.66 -2.75 36.86
CA GLY A 74 -0.68 -2.15 35.94
C GLY A 74 -0.88 -2.61 34.48
N MET A 75 -0.26 -1.92 33.53
CA MET A 75 -0.21 -2.36 32.13
C MET A 75 1.02 -3.27 31.96
N PRO A 76 0.88 -4.56 31.64
CA PRO A 76 2.03 -5.44 31.50
C PRO A 76 2.97 -4.93 30.41
N PRO A 77 4.28 -4.75 30.68
CA PRO A 77 5.24 -4.25 29.69
C PRO A 77 5.30 -5.15 28.45
N GLY A 78 5.11 -6.46 28.62
CA GLY A 78 5.08 -7.42 27.51
C GLY A 78 3.98 -7.13 26.47
N VAL A 79 2.76 -6.77 26.89
CA VAL A 79 1.65 -6.52 25.96
C VAL A 79 1.91 -5.32 25.07
N VAL A 80 2.55 -4.28 25.60
CA VAL A 80 2.82 -3.07 24.82
C VAL A 80 4.11 -3.14 24.05
N LEU A 81 5.09 -3.92 24.51
CA LEU A 81 6.23 -4.25 23.66
C LEU A 81 5.77 -5.08 22.46
N LEU A 82 4.87 -6.05 22.65
CA LEU A 82 4.25 -6.82 21.57
C LEU A 82 3.44 -5.92 20.63
N GLY A 83 2.61 -5.02 21.19
CA GLY A 83 1.87 -4.04 20.41
C GLY A 83 2.76 -3.08 19.63
N LEU A 84 3.92 -2.71 20.19
CA LEU A 84 4.92 -1.87 19.52
C LEU A 84 5.59 -2.63 18.37
N VAL A 85 5.91 -3.91 18.55
CA VAL A 85 6.48 -4.76 17.50
C VAL A 85 5.51 -4.90 16.33
N PHE A 86 4.28 -5.35 16.56
CA PHE A 86 3.27 -5.47 15.50
C PHE A 86 2.95 -4.11 14.85
N GLY A 87 2.89 -3.04 15.65
CA GLY A 87 2.69 -1.68 15.17
C GLY A 87 3.84 -1.18 14.29
N ALA A 88 5.09 -1.48 14.65
CA ALA A 88 6.27 -1.11 13.87
C ALA A 88 6.31 -1.87 12.54
N THR A 89 6.04 -3.18 12.54
CA THR A 89 6.03 -4.01 11.32
C THR A 89 4.93 -3.60 10.34
N THR A 90 3.71 -3.40 10.83
CA THR A 90 2.58 -2.92 10.00
C THR A 90 2.76 -1.46 9.56
N GLY A 91 3.33 -0.62 10.42
CA GLY A 91 3.71 0.75 10.10
C GLY A 91 4.75 0.84 9.00
N LEU A 92 5.79 0.01 9.05
CA LEU A 92 6.82 -0.07 8.01
C LEU A 92 6.25 -0.53 6.68
N THR A 93 5.36 -1.53 6.70
CA THR A 93 4.62 -1.98 5.52
C THR A 93 3.79 -0.84 4.91
N SER A 94 3.13 -0.05 5.74
CA SER A 94 2.36 1.12 5.32
C SER A 94 3.25 2.22 4.72
N VAL A 95 4.41 2.46 5.31
CA VAL A 95 5.43 3.39 4.78
C VAL A 95 5.91 2.92 3.40
N GLY A 96 6.10 1.62 3.19
CA GLY A 96 6.40 1.07 1.87
C GLY A 96 5.32 1.39 0.84
N LEU A 97 4.05 1.15 1.18
CA LEU A 97 2.92 1.41 0.28
C LEU A 97 2.79 2.91 -0.09
N ILE A 98 2.93 3.81 0.89
CA ILE A 98 2.85 5.26 0.62
C ILE A 98 4.02 5.77 -0.21
N LEU A 99 5.23 5.20 -0.05
CA LEU A 99 6.37 5.53 -0.89
C LEU A 99 6.11 5.14 -2.36
N ILE A 100 5.52 3.96 -2.60
CA ILE A 100 5.11 3.52 -3.94
C ILE A 100 4.06 4.47 -4.53
N TRP A 101 3.04 4.83 -3.75
CA TRP A 101 2.03 5.78 -4.20
C TRP A 101 2.64 7.16 -4.50
N ARG A 102 3.62 7.61 -3.72
CA ARG A 102 4.28 8.89 -3.96
C ARG A 102 5.07 8.89 -5.27
N ALA A 103 5.71 7.79 -5.62
CA ALA A 103 6.47 7.64 -6.86
C ALA A 103 5.57 7.54 -8.09
N ASN A 104 4.53 6.70 -8.03
CA ASN A 104 3.73 6.34 -9.22
C ASN A 104 2.34 7.00 -9.26
N ARG A 105 1.87 7.61 -8.17
CA ARG A 105 0.50 8.14 -7.98
C ARG A 105 -0.61 7.13 -8.26
N VAL A 106 -0.29 5.84 -8.14
CA VAL A 106 -1.18 4.69 -8.32
C VAL A 106 -1.02 3.78 -7.11
N ILE A 107 -2.13 3.24 -6.61
CA ILE A 107 -2.14 2.28 -5.51
C ILE A 107 -1.99 0.88 -6.11
N ASN A 108 -0.94 0.17 -5.75
CA ASN A 108 -0.75 -1.22 -6.16
C ASN A 108 -1.40 -2.15 -5.13
N PHE A 109 -2.62 -2.61 -5.41
CA PHE A 109 -3.31 -3.57 -4.55
C PHE A 109 -2.68 -4.97 -4.55
N ALA A 110 -1.90 -5.31 -5.59
CA ALA A 110 -1.20 -6.58 -5.67
C ALA A 110 0.02 -6.67 -4.73
N ASN A 111 0.48 -5.55 -4.15
CA ASN A 111 1.65 -5.54 -3.27
C ASN A 111 1.50 -6.50 -2.08
N LEU A 112 0.32 -6.52 -1.44
CA LEU A 112 0.06 -7.39 -0.31
C LEU A 112 -0.13 -8.85 -0.74
N ALA A 113 -0.69 -9.09 -1.93
CA ALA A 113 -0.81 -10.43 -2.50
C ALA A 113 0.55 -11.03 -2.88
N ILE A 114 1.50 -10.22 -3.39
CA ILE A 114 2.87 -10.66 -3.66
C ILE A 114 3.57 -11.05 -2.35
N ALA A 115 3.43 -10.23 -1.30
CA ALA A 115 3.98 -10.53 0.01
C ALA A 115 3.37 -11.79 0.63
N GLY A 116 2.04 -11.96 0.53
CA GLY A 116 1.31 -13.15 0.96
C GLY A 116 1.82 -14.42 0.28
N LEU A 117 1.87 -14.42 -1.06
CA LEU A 117 2.39 -15.53 -1.85
C LEU A 117 3.83 -15.90 -1.45
N ALA A 118 4.71 -14.91 -1.32
CA ALA A 118 6.11 -15.15 -0.94
C ALA A 118 6.23 -15.72 0.49
N GLY A 119 5.45 -15.20 1.44
CA GLY A 119 5.42 -15.68 2.82
C GLY A 119 4.85 -17.08 2.94
N ALA A 120 3.72 -17.35 2.26
CA ALA A 120 3.11 -18.67 2.22
C ALA A 120 4.06 -19.72 1.64
N LEU A 121 4.77 -19.39 0.55
CA LEU A 121 5.78 -20.28 -0.03
C LEU A 121 6.96 -20.51 0.92
N ALA A 122 7.42 -19.47 1.63
CA ALA A 122 8.53 -19.60 2.57
C ALA A 122 8.19 -20.49 3.76
N VAL A 123 7.04 -20.27 4.39
CA VAL A 123 6.56 -21.09 5.51
C VAL A 123 6.39 -22.55 5.06
N ARG A 124 5.80 -22.78 3.90
CA ARG A 124 5.61 -24.15 3.39
C ARG A 124 6.93 -24.82 3.01
N SER A 125 7.87 -24.09 2.44
CA SER A 125 9.22 -24.60 2.14
C SER A 125 9.95 -25.01 3.42
N PHE A 126 9.78 -24.25 4.51
CA PHE A 126 10.33 -24.59 5.81
C PHE A 126 9.68 -25.85 6.40
N LEU A 127 8.35 -25.91 6.43
CA LEU A 127 7.60 -26.98 7.10
C LEU A 127 7.58 -28.31 6.35
N GLN A 128 7.69 -28.31 5.02
CA GLN A 128 7.51 -29.53 4.22
C GLN A 128 8.79 -30.03 3.55
N TRP A 129 9.70 -29.13 3.20
CA TRP A 129 10.96 -29.49 2.53
C TRP A 129 12.15 -29.41 3.47
N ASP A 130 11.92 -29.18 4.77
CA ASP A 130 12.94 -29.05 5.82
C ASP A 130 14.10 -28.12 5.42
N VAL A 131 13.79 -27.09 4.62
CA VAL A 131 14.78 -26.14 4.14
C VAL A 131 15.32 -25.35 5.34
N PRO A 132 16.65 -25.17 5.47
CA PRO A 132 17.21 -24.48 6.62
C PRO A 132 16.63 -23.07 6.78
N TYR A 133 16.29 -22.71 8.02
CA TYR A 133 15.61 -21.46 8.38
C TYR A 133 16.25 -20.20 7.76
N TRP A 134 17.58 -20.10 7.78
CA TRP A 134 18.30 -18.96 7.22
C TRP A 134 18.10 -18.83 5.71
N LEU A 135 17.96 -19.95 5.02
CA LEU A 135 17.76 -19.98 3.58
C LEU A 135 16.32 -19.65 3.21
N THR A 136 15.33 -20.12 3.98
CA THR A 136 13.93 -19.74 3.78
C THR A 136 13.70 -18.26 4.06
N LEU A 137 14.32 -17.72 5.10
CA LEU A 137 14.28 -16.28 5.45
C LEU A 137 14.78 -15.40 4.30
N LEU A 138 15.86 -15.80 3.62
CA LEU A 138 16.41 -15.04 2.49
C LEU A 138 15.69 -15.34 1.17
N CYS A 139 15.16 -16.56 1.00
CA CYS A 139 14.41 -16.95 -0.19
C CYS A 139 13.09 -16.19 -0.31
N ALA A 140 12.39 -15.96 0.81
CA ALA A 140 11.10 -15.25 0.82
C ALA A 140 11.15 -13.87 0.12
N PRO A 141 12.02 -12.92 0.51
CA PRO A 141 12.10 -11.63 -0.17
C PRO A 141 12.62 -11.76 -1.61
N VAL A 142 13.48 -12.74 -1.92
CA VAL A 142 13.97 -12.98 -3.29
C VAL A 142 12.82 -13.44 -4.20
N VAL A 143 11.98 -14.36 -3.74
CA VAL A 143 10.78 -14.82 -4.46
C VAL A 143 9.79 -13.66 -4.60
N GLY A 144 9.56 -12.89 -3.54
CA GLY A 144 8.71 -11.70 -3.60
C GLY A 144 9.20 -10.66 -4.61
N LEU A 145 10.51 -10.41 -4.66
CA LEU A 145 11.13 -9.54 -5.67
C LEU A 145 11.00 -10.09 -7.08
N ALA A 146 11.19 -11.41 -7.27
CA ALA A 146 11.06 -12.05 -8.57
C ALA A 146 9.62 -11.97 -9.10
N VAL A 147 8.63 -12.28 -8.25
CA VAL A 147 7.20 -12.16 -8.59
C VAL A 147 6.82 -10.71 -8.84
N GLY A 148 7.27 -9.78 -7.98
CA GLY A 148 7.04 -8.35 -8.17
C GLY A 148 7.64 -7.82 -9.48
N ALA A 149 8.86 -8.23 -9.83
CA ALA A 149 9.48 -7.88 -11.09
C ALA A 149 8.73 -8.48 -12.29
N LEU A 150 8.29 -9.73 -12.19
CA LEU A 150 7.47 -10.36 -13.22
C LEU A 150 6.17 -9.59 -13.45
N VAL A 151 5.48 -9.22 -12.37
CA VAL A 151 4.26 -8.41 -12.39
C VAL A 151 4.51 -7.04 -13.01
N GLU A 152 5.60 -6.38 -12.62
CA GLU A 152 5.97 -5.06 -13.15
C GLU A 152 6.16 -5.13 -14.66
N LEU A 153 6.90 -6.14 -15.14
CA LEU A 153 7.19 -6.33 -16.57
C LEU A 153 5.96 -6.75 -17.37
N ALA A 154 5.16 -7.69 -16.85
CA ALA A 154 4.04 -8.28 -17.58
C ALA A 154 2.79 -7.39 -17.57
N VAL A 155 2.49 -6.76 -16.43
CA VAL A 155 1.24 -6.02 -16.22
C VAL A 155 1.51 -4.52 -16.20
N ILE A 156 2.34 -4.04 -15.28
CA ILE A 156 2.45 -2.60 -15.01
C ILE A 156 3.02 -1.86 -16.23
N ARG A 157 4.11 -2.36 -16.83
CA ARG A 157 4.68 -1.78 -18.05
C ARG A 157 3.72 -1.83 -19.24
N ARG A 158 2.90 -2.88 -19.34
CA ARG A 158 1.90 -3.02 -20.41
C ARG A 158 0.78 -1.98 -20.27
N PHE A 159 0.35 -1.70 -19.04
CA PHE A 159 -0.72 -0.75 -18.74
C PHE A 159 -0.23 0.65 -18.40
N ALA A 160 1.08 0.94 -18.51
CA ALA A 160 1.66 2.23 -18.14
C ALA A 160 1.08 3.44 -18.91
N LYS A 161 0.53 3.22 -20.11
CA LYS A 161 -0.13 4.26 -20.92
C LYS A 161 -1.63 4.43 -20.60
N ALA A 162 -2.19 3.57 -19.76
CA ALA A 162 -3.62 3.57 -19.45
C ALA A 162 -3.97 4.63 -18.38
N PRO A 163 -5.23 5.09 -18.32
CA PRO A 163 -5.70 5.95 -17.24
C PRO A 163 -5.50 5.31 -15.86
N ARG A 164 -5.24 6.14 -14.85
CA ARG A 164 -4.94 5.68 -13.46
C ARG A 164 -6.01 4.73 -12.90
N LEU A 165 -7.27 4.95 -13.22
CA LEU A 165 -8.37 4.10 -12.77
C LEU A 165 -8.27 2.67 -13.33
N VAL A 166 -7.82 2.51 -14.58
CA VAL A 166 -7.63 1.19 -15.22
C VAL A 166 -6.49 0.44 -14.54
N LEU A 167 -5.38 1.12 -14.24
CA LEU A 167 -4.25 0.52 -13.51
C LEU A 167 -4.68 0.02 -12.13
N THR A 168 -5.44 0.83 -11.39
CA THR A 168 -5.94 0.45 -10.06
C THR A 168 -6.79 -0.82 -10.14
N VAL A 169 -7.78 -0.88 -11.05
CA VAL A 169 -8.62 -2.07 -11.23
C VAL A 169 -7.80 -3.28 -11.70
N ALA A 170 -6.83 -3.09 -12.59
CA ALA A 170 -5.92 -4.13 -13.02
C ALA A 170 -5.12 -4.71 -11.84
N THR A 171 -4.65 -3.87 -10.91
CA THR A 171 -3.94 -4.36 -9.71
C THR A 171 -4.85 -5.11 -8.74
N ILE A 172 -6.14 -4.78 -8.68
CA ILE A 172 -7.12 -5.54 -7.89
C ILE A 172 -7.32 -6.93 -8.51
N GLY A 173 -7.55 -7.00 -9.83
CA GLY A 173 -7.67 -8.27 -10.55
C GLY A 173 -6.40 -9.11 -10.43
N LEU A 174 -5.24 -8.46 -10.45
CA LEU A 174 -3.96 -9.12 -10.24
C LEU A 174 -3.81 -9.65 -8.80
N ALA A 175 -4.23 -8.89 -7.79
CA ALA A 175 -4.22 -9.36 -6.39
C ALA A 175 -5.07 -10.63 -6.23
N GLN A 176 -6.25 -10.66 -6.84
CA GLN A 176 -7.13 -11.84 -6.83
C GLN A 176 -6.51 -13.02 -7.59
N LEU A 177 -5.89 -12.77 -8.74
CA LEU A 177 -5.21 -13.80 -9.53
C LEU A 177 -4.01 -14.39 -8.77
N LEU A 178 -3.21 -13.56 -8.11
CA LEU A 178 -2.11 -14.02 -7.26
C LEU A 178 -2.61 -14.83 -6.07
N GLY A 179 -3.68 -14.39 -5.40
CA GLY A 179 -4.30 -15.16 -4.31
C GLY A 179 -4.83 -16.52 -4.81
N GLY A 180 -5.43 -16.56 -6.00
CA GLY A 180 -5.85 -17.82 -6.63
C GLY A 180 -4.67 -18.74 -6.96
N ILE A 181 -3.57 -18.19 -7.48
CA ILE A 181 -2.33 -18.93 -7.73
C ILE A 181 -1.74 -19.45 -6.41
N GLU A 182 -1.76 -18.66 -5.34
CA GLU A 182 -1.30 -19.07 -4.01
C GLU A 182 -2.05 -20.31 -3.51
N LEU A 183 -3.39 -20.30 -3.61
CA LEU A 183 -4.25 -21.43 -3.27
C LEU A 183 -3.99 -22.67 -4.16
N LEU A 184 -3.79 -22.47 -5.47
CA LEU A 184 -3.52 -23.58 -6.39
C LEU A 184 -2.12 -24.18 -6.18
N LEU A 185 -1.10 -23.36 -5.97
CA LEU A 185 0.25 -23.82 -5.62
C LEU A 185 0.23 -24.54 -4.28
N ALA A 186 -0.54 -24.00 -3.33
CA ALA A 186 -0.75 -24.61 -2.03
C ALA A 186 -1.27 -26.05 -2.15
N GLU A 187 -2.33 -26.27 -2.91
CA GLU A 187 -2.91 -27.61 -3.13
C GLU A 187 -1.95 -28.53 -3.90
N ARG A 188 -1.33 -28.03 -4.98
CA ARG A 188 -0.54 -28.87 -5.91
C ARG A 188 0.85 -29.21 -5.41
N ALA A 189 1.54 -28.28 -4.77
CA ALA A 189 2.92 -28.46 -4.35
C ALA A 189 3.05 -28.95 -2.90
N PHE A 190 2.02 -28.71 -2.06
CA PHE A 190 2.14 -28.90 -0.62
C PHE A 190 1.00 -29.74 0.01
N GLY A 191 0.00 -30.19 -0.77
CA GLY A 191 -1.08 -31.08 -0.29
C GLY A 191 -2.05 -30.43 0.72
N ASP A 192 -2.92 -31.25 1.32
CA ASP A 192 -3.96 -30.85 2.28
C ASP A 192 -3.36 -30.50 3.66
N VAL A 193 -2.54 -29.44 3.72
CA VAL A 193 -2.16 -28.84 5.00
C VAL A 193 -3.25 -27.87 5.47
N PRO A 194 -3.60 -27.88 6.78
CA PRO A 194 -4.63 -27.01 7.31
C PRO A 194 -4.30 -25.54 7.05
N LEU A 195 -5.32 -24.77 6.68
CA LEU A 195 -5.27 -23.31 6.47
C LEU A 195 -4.78 -22.52 7.70
N ILE A 196 -4.64 -23.18 8.85
CA ILE A 196 -4.15 -22.63 10.10
C ILE A 196 -2.69 -23.06 10.23
N VAL A 197 -1.77 -22.11 10.01
CA VAL A 197 -0.36 -22.28 10.36
C VAL A 197 -0.27 -22.28 11.88
N ALA A 198 -0.08 -23.46 12.47
CA ALA A 198 0.21 -23.57 13.90
C ALA A 198 1.55 -22.88 14.22
N PRO A 199 1.76 -22.36 15.44
CA PRO A 199 3.06 -21.88 15.87
C PRO A 199 4.12 -22.95 15.61
N PHE A 200 5.16 -22.59 14.86
CA PHE A 200 6.24 -23.49 14.49
C PHE A 200 7.52 -23.08 15.20
N GLU A 201 8.30 -24.06 15.66
CA GLU A 201 9.55 -23.79 16.36
C GLU A 201 10.60 -23.31 15.36
N THR A 202 10.99 -22.04 15.49
CA THR A 202 12.12 -21.47 14.74
C THR A 202 13.35 -21.38 15.64
N PRO A 203 14.57 -21.31 15.11
CA PRO A 203 15.75 -21.06 15.93
C PRO A 203 15.69 -19.72 16.70
N LEU A 204 14.82 -18.78 16.28
CA LEU A 204 14.53 -17.55 17.03
C LEU A 204 13.67 -17.80 18.26
N SER A 205 12.95 -18.92 18.31
CA SER A 205 12.15 -19.31 19.47
C SER A 205 12.96 -19.63 20.73
N ALA A 206 14.28 -19.75 20.58
CA ALA A 206 15.20 -19.88 21.71
C ALA A 206 15.41 -18.54 22.45
N LEU A 207 15.10 -17.41 21.82
CA LEU A 207 15.27 -16.08 22.39
C LEU A 207 13.98 -15.65 23.11
N THR A 208 13.76 -16.21 24.30
CA THR A 208 12.60 -15.86 25.12
C THR A 208 12.94 -14.84 26.19
N VAL A 209 12.16 -13.76 26.25
CA VAL A 209 12.23 -12.75 27.32
C VAL A 209 10.90 -12.72 28.06
N GLN A 210 10.93 -13.11 29.33
CA GLN A 210 9.74 -13.09 30.18
C GLN A 210 9.56 -11.68 30.77
N LEU A 211 8.52 -10.96 30.33
CA LEU A 211 8.16 -9.64 30.85
C LEU A 211 6.83 -9.73 31.62
N GLY A 212 6.92 -10.17 32.87
CA GLY A 212 5.75 -10.38 33.73
C GLY A 212 4.94 -11.61 33.27
N PRO A 213 3.62 -11.49 33.03
CA PRO A 213 2.77 -12.63 32.64
C PRO A 213 2.85 -13.00 31.15
N VAL A 214 3.60 -12.26 30.33
CA VAL A 214 3.73 -12.47 28.88
C VAL A 214 5.14 -12.98 28.58
N ILE A 215 5.20 -14.12 27.89
CA ILE A 215 6.42 -14.66 27.31
C ILE A 215 6.51 -14.05 25.91
N LEU A 216 7.52 -13.20 25.69
CA LEU A 216 7.86 -12.73 24.35
C LEU A 216 8.89 -13.68 23.78
N ASP A 217 8.62 -14.16 22.58
CA ASP A 217 9.51 -15.06 21.86
C ASP A 217 10.11 -14.37 20.63
N GLY A 218 11.26 -14.84 20.16
CA GLY A 218 11.90 -14.29 18.96
C GLY A 218 11.05 -14.48 17.70
N ASN A 219 10.09 -15.40 17.71
CA ASN A 219 9.10 -15.59 16.65
C ASN A 219 8.08 -14.44 16.56
N ASP A 220 7.87 -13.67 17.64
CA ASP A 220 6.96 -12.51 17.63
C ASP A 220 7.51 -11.32 16.80
N LEU A 221 8.77 -11.38 16.40
CA LEU A 221 9.45 -10.36 15.59
C LEU A 221 9.38 -10.62 14.07
N LEU A 222 8.85 -11.77 13.64
CA LEU A 222 8.74 -12.19 12.24
C LEU A 222 7.39 -11.79 11.63
#